data_AF-A0A060UQV9-F1
#
_entry.id   AF-A0A060UQV9-F1
#
_cell.length_a   1.000
_cell.length_b   1.000
_cell.length_c   1.000
_cell.angle_alpha   90.00
_cell.angle_beta   90.00
_cell.angle_gamma   90.00
#
_symmetry.space_group_name_H-M   'P 1'
#
loop_
_entity.id
_entity.type
_entity.pdbx_description
1 polymer ?
#
loop_
_entity_poly.entity_id
_entity_poly.type
_entity_poly.pdbx_seq_one_letter_code
_entity_poly.pdbx_strand_id
1 'polypeptide(L)'
;MTIIETGKDTQWVLAVNGTESIRFIVVDAGKDYPNDRYTIILDAPITHTKSRMHTYPYIAMNSLGMFYHGEVDYAYIEALIREDIKGERVISWDDLNKDCRLTARAQLRAYLEPLSMAG
;
A
#
# COMPACT_ATOMS: atom_id res chain seq x y z
N MET A 1 -11.68 6.19 -13.44
CA MET A 1 -11.76 4.73 -13.19
C MET A 1 -10.36 4.31 -12.82
N THR A 2 -10.14 3.76 -11.62
CA THR A 2 -8.79 3.35 -11.21
C THR A 2 -8.44 1.99 -11.80
N ILE A 3 -7.40 1.97 -12.62
CA ILE A 3 -6.84 0.77 -13.24
C ILE A 3 -5.69 0.28 -12.37
N ILE A 4 -5.58 -1.03 -12.21
CA ILE A 4 -4.49 -1.68 -11.48
C ILE A 4 -3.71 -2.50 -12.50
N GLU A 5 -2.42 -2.19 -12.64
CA GLU A 5 -1.50 -2.88 -13.55
C GLU A 5 -0.47 -3.65 -12.72
N THR A 6 -0.46 -4.97 -12.89
CA THR A 6 0.49 -5.87 -12.24
C THR A 6 1.61 -6.22 -13.24
N GLY A 7 2.84 -5.85 -12.91
CA GLY A 7 4.01 -6.26 -13.69
C GLY A 7 4.33 -7.74 -13.49
N LYS A 8 4.88 -8.41 -14.52
CA LYS A 8 5.31 -9.82 -14.40
C LYS A 8 6.61 -10.02 -13.63
N ASP A 9 7.44 -8.97 -13.52
CA ASP A 9 8.82 -9.06 -13.04
C ASP A 9 9.11 -8.15 -11.82
N THR A 10 8.10 -7.47 -11.28
CA THR A 10 8.27 -6.57 -10.11
C THR A 10 7.20 -6.83 -9.05
N GLN A 11 7.60 -6.79 -7.78
CA GLN A 11 6.67 -6.76 -6.64
C GLN A 11 5.81 -5.49 -6.61
N TRP A 12 6.26 -4.44 -7.29
CA TRP A 12 5.52 -3.19 -7.43
C TRP A 12 4.33 -3.33 -8.38
N VAL A 13 3.19 -2.83 -7.92
CA VAL A 13 1.94 -2.71 -8.65
C VAL A 13 1.70 -1.24 -8.96
N LEU A 14 1.15 -0.92 -10.12
CA LEU A 14 0.83 0.44 -10.52
C LEU A 14 -0.68 0.67 -10.43
N ALA A 15 -1.10 1.70 -9.68
CA ALA A 15 -2.45 2.23 -9.73
C ALA A 15 -2.47 3.49 -10.62
N VAL A 16 -3.43 3.56 -11.54
CA VAL A 16 -3.60 4.70 -12.46
C VAL A 16 -5.02 5.23 -12.36
N ASN A 17 -5.19 6.55 -12.21
CA ASN A 17 -6.48 7.22 -12.25
C ASN A 17 -6.39 8.51 -13.08
N GLY A 18 -6.81 8.43 -14.35
CA GLY A 18 -6.66 9.55 -15.28
C GLY A 18 -5.19 9.74 -15.65
N THR A 19 -4.64 10.93 -15.38
CA THR A 19 -3.23 11.25 -15.60
C THR A 19 -2.34 10.94 -14.39
N GLU A 20 -2.94 10.69 -13.23
CA GLU A 20 -2.23 10.41 -11.99
C GLU A 20 -1.94 8.91 -11.85
N SER A 21 -0.79 8.59 -11.28
CA SER A 21 -0.42 7.21 -10.97
C SER A 21 0.46 7.10 -9.73
N ILE A 22 0.39 5.94 -9.06
CA ILE A 22 1.23 5.63 -7.91
C ILE A 22 1.62 4.16 -7.93
N ARG A 23 2.88 3.88 -7.61
CA ARG A 23 3.35 2.51 -7.38
C ARG A 23 3.12 2.12 -5.93
N PHE A 24 2.81 0.85 -5.69
CA PHE A 24 2.66 0.33 -4.34
C PHE A 24 3.04 -1.15 -4.27
N ILE A 25 3.28 -1.65 -3.06
CA ILE A 25 3.39 -3.08 -2.78
C ILE A 25 2.25 -3.52 -1.87
N VAL A 26 1.94 -4.82 -1.89
CA VAL A 26 0.96 -5.44 -1.00
C VAL A 26 1.66 -6.42 -0.09
N VAL A 27 1.40 -6.31 1.21
CA VAL A 27 2.02 -7.12 2.25
C VAL A 27 0.94 -7.94 2.96
N ASP A 28 1.19 -9.23 3.19
CA ASP A 28 0.42 -10.08 4.11
C ASP A 28 1.25 -10.31 5.37
N ALA A 29 0.84 -9.70 6.48
CA ALA A 29 1.44 -9.91 7.80
C ALA A 29 1.10 -11.29 8.39
N GLY A 30 0.16 -12.01 7.78
CA GLY A 30 -0.25 -13.34 8.20
C GLY A 30 -1.44 -13.33 9.16
N LYS A 31 -1.94 -14.54 9.45
CA LYS A 31 -3.18 -14.73 10.22
C LYS A 31 -3.06 -14.35 11.70
N ASP A 32 -1.84 -14.30 12.22
CA ASP A 32 -1.56 -13.92 13.61
C ASP A 32 -1.75 -12.42 13.85
N TYR A 33 -1.83 -11.62 12.79
CA TYR A 33 -2.08 -10.18 12.81
C TYR A 33 -3.43 -9.85 12.15
N PRO A 34 -4.57 -10.26 12.74
CA PRO A 34 -5.86 -10.22 12.06
C PRO A 34 -6.35 -8.80 11.73
N ASN A 35 -5.95 -7.80 12.51
CA ASN A 35 -6.34 -6.40 12.34
C ASN A 35 -5.51 -5.66 11.28
N ASP A 36 -4.28 -6.11 11.07
CA ASP A 36 -3.30 -5.48 10.18
C ASP A 36 -2.84 -6.46 9.09
N ARG A 37 -3.70 -7.41 8.75
CA ARG A 37 -3.33 -8.56 7.94
C ARG A 37 -2.76 -8.14 6.59
N TYR A 38 -3.39 -7.18 5.94
CA TYR A 38 -2.96 -6.71 4.63
C TYR A 38 -2.53 -5.26 4.70
N THR A 39 -1.36 -4.94 4.19
CA THR A 39 -0.85 -3.56 4.13
C THR A 39 -0.51 -3.19 2.71
N ILE A 40 -1.01 -2.05 2.25
CA ILE A 40 -0.62 -1.43 0.98
C ILE A 40 0.34 -0.30 1.30
N ILE A 41 1.56 -0.37 0.78
CA ILE A 41 2.58 0.65 1.01
C ILE A 41 2.82 1.39 -0.29
N LEU A 42 2.61 2.70 -0.28
CA LEU A 42 2.68 3.55 -1.46
C LEU A 42 4.10 4.08 -1.64
N ASP A 43 4.60 4.08 -2.87
CA ASP A 43 5.90 4.66 -3.26
C ASP A 43 5.84 6.20 -3.35
N ALA A 44 5.46 6.82 -2.24
CA ALA A 44 5.33 8.27 -2.10
C ALA A 44 6.10 8.72 -0.84
N PRO A 45 7.44 8.73 -0.88
CA PRO A 45 8.23 9.00 0.32
C PRO A 45 7.96 10.40 0.89
N ILE A 46 7.70 10.46 2.19
CA ILE A 46 7.47 11.68 2.95
C ILE A 46 8.75 12.01 3.70
N THR A 47 9.22 13.25 3.58
CA THR A 47 10.40 13.74 4.33
C THR A 47 9.96 14.61 5.48
N HIS A 48 10.20 14.14 6.71
CA HIS A 48 9.93 14.90 7.92
C HIS A 48 11.10 15.83 8.23
N THR A 49 10.96 17.12 7.88
CA THR A 49 12.05 18.10 7.95
C THR A 49 12.63 18.31 9.35
N LYS A 50 11.83 18.11 10.41
CA LYS A 50 12.27 18.27 11.81
C LYS A 50 13.13 17.09 12.30
N SER A 51 12.81 15.87 11.88
CA SER A 51 13.49 14.64 12.33
C SER A 51 14.49 14.11 11.31
N ARG A 52 14.51 14.64 10.07
CA ARG A 52 15.25 14.10 8.91
C ARG A 52 14.92 12.62 8.63
N MET A 53 13.71 12.22 8.99
CA MET A 53 13.21 10.86 8.78
C MET A 53 12.47 10.79 7.44
N HIS A 54 12.64 9.66 6.75
CA HIS A 54 11.93 9.34 5.52
C HIS A 54 11.00 8.16 5.75
N THR A 55 9.71 8.37 5.51
CA THR A 55 8.66 7.38 5.70
C THR A 55 7.89 7.17 4.40
N TYR A 56 7.16 6.07 4.33
CA TYR A 56 6.20 5.80 3.28
C TYR A 56 4.79 5.74 3.87
N PRO A 57 3.79 6.37 3.22
CA PRO A 57 2.41 6.21 3.63
C PRO A 57 1.94 4.79 3.32
N TYR A 58 1.12 4.25 4.20
CA TYR A 58 0.49 2.94 4.01
C TYR A 58 -1.00 2.96 4.35
N ILE A 59 -1.70 1.94 3.85
CA ILE A 59 -3.08 1.59 4.19
C ILE A 59 -3.05 0.17 4.76
N ALA A 60 -3.29 0.04 6.05
CA ALA A 60 -3.40 -1.26 6.71
C ALA A 60 -4.86 -1.69 6.77
N MET A 61 -5.11 -2.98 6.58
CA MET A 61 -6.45 -3.57 6.45
C MET A 61 -6.54 -4.89 7.19
N ASN A 62 -7.65 -5.11 7.88
CA ASN A 62 -8.02 -6.44 8.33
C ASN A 62 -8.60 -7.27 7.18
N SER A 63 -8.87 -8.56 7.42
CA SER A 63 -9.43 -9.45 6.38
C SER A 63 -10.84 -9.05 5.89
N LEU A 64 -11.52 -8.11 6.55
CA LEU A 64 -12.85 -7.62 6.18
C LEU A 64 -12.77 -6.29 5.40
N GLY A 65 -11.56 -5.80 5.10
CA GLY A 65 -11.37 -4.52 4.41
C GLY A 65 -11.65 -3.29 5.27
N MET A 66 -11.76 -3.42 6.59
CA MET A 66 -11.67 -2.26 7.48
C MET A 66 -10.22 -1.77 7.52
N PHE A 67 -10.02 -0.47 7.42
CA PHE A 67 -8.70 0.10 7.16
C PHE A 67 -8.37 1.31 8.04
N TYR A 68 -7.08 1.62 8.13
CA TYR A 68 -6.56 2.91 8.59
C TYR A 68 -5.31 3.30 7.82
N HIS A 69 -4.92 4.57 7.94
CA HIS A 69 -3.72 5.12 7.33
C HIS A 69 -2.61 5.27 8.35
N GLY A 70 -1.38 5.07 7.92
CA GLY A 70 -0.20 5.34 8.73
C GLY A 70 1.02 5.60 7.87
N GLU A 71 2.17 5.67 8.54
CA GLU A 71 3.47 5.83 7.92
C GLU A 71 4.45 4.80 8.46
N VAL A 72 5.32 4.29 7.58
CA VAL A 72 6.32 3.29 7.92
C VAL A 72 7.70 3.73 7.47
N ASP A 73 8.72 3.40 8.26
CA ASP A 73 10.09 3.81 7.97
C ASP A 73 10.65 3.17 6.70
N TYR A 74 11.49 3.92 5.98
CA TYR A 74 12.20 3.43 4.80
C TYR A 74 12.96 2.11 5.05
N ALA A 75 13.62 1.99 6.22
CA ALA A 75 14.39 0.81 6.58
C ALA A 75 13.55 -0.47 6.68
N TYR A 76 12.27 -0.35 7.06
CA TYR A 76 11.36 -1.48 7.11
C TYR A 76 11.02 -1.97 5.69
N ILE A 77 10.83 -1.07 4.73
CA ILE A 77 10.57 -1.44 3.33
C ILE A 77 11.74 -2.19 2.71
N GLU A 78 12.96 -1.72 2.94
CA GLU A 78 14.17 -2.40 2.48
C GLU A 78 14.29 -3.82 3.07
N ALA A 79 14.02 -3.97 4.37
CA ALA A 79 14.02 -5.29 5.02
C ALA A 79 12.91 -6.20 4.47
N LEU A 80 11.73 -5.64 4.20
CA LEU A 80 10.60 -6.39 3.64
C LEU A 80 10.90 -6.90 2.22
N ILE A 81 11.44 -6.05 1.35
CA ILE A 81 11.81 -6.42 -0.03
C ILE A 81 12.91 -7.48 -0.05
N ARG A 82 13.83 -7.45 0.93
CA ARG A 82 14.88 -8.47 1.11
C ARG A 82 14.38 -9.75 1.78
N GLU A 83 13.10 -9.81 2.17
CA GLU A 83 12.50 -10.93 2.91
C GLU A 83 13.15 -11.18 4.29
N ASP A 84 13.73 -10.15 4.90
CA ASP A 84 14.38 -10.22 6.22
C ASP A 84 13.36 -10.22 7.38
N ILE A 85 12.10 -9.90 7.10
CA ILE A 85 11.03 -9.80 8.11
C ILE A 85 10.28 -11.13 8.20
N LYS A 86 10.49 -11.85 9.30
CA LYS A 86 9.85 -13.16 9.52
C LYS A 86 8.33 -13.01 9.69
N GLY A 87 7.58 -13.72 8.86
CA GLY A 87 6.12 -13.84 8.96
C GLY A 87 5.35 -12.90 8.03
N GLU A 88 6.00 -11.84 7.56
CA GLU A 88 5.46 -10.91 6.58
C GLU A 88 5.93 -11.27 5.18
N ARG A 89 5.05 -11.12 4.19
CA ARG A 89 5.36 -11.46 2.80
C ARG A 89 4.78 -10.45 1.85
N VAL A 90 5.56 -10.04 0.85
CA VAL A 90 5.02 -9.30 -0.29
C VAL A 90 4.23 -10.27 -1.16
N ILE A 91 2.96 -9.95 -1.42
CA ILE A 91 2.03 -10.79 -2.16
C ILE A 91 1.56 -10.10 -3.44
N SER A 92 0.95 -10.86 -4.35
CA SER A 92 0.30 -10.28 -5.53
C SER A 92 -0.95 -9.50 -5.12
N TRP A 93 -1.28 -8.44 -5.88
CA TRP A 93 -2.58 -7.77 -5.78
C TRP A 93 -3.76 -8.74 -5.88
N ASP A 94 -3.63 -9.79 -6.70
CA ASP A 94 -4.68 -10.77 -6.92
C ASP A 94 -4.89 -11.73 -5.74
N ASP A 95 -3.93 -11.79 -4.80
CA ASP A 95 -4.03 -12.60 -3.58
C ASP A 95 -4.84 -11.92 -2.47
N LEU A 96 -5.07 -10.60 -2.57
CA LEU A 96 -6.00 -9.91 -1.67
C LEU A 96 -7.40 -10.48 -1.83
N ASN A 97 -8.13 -10.63 -0.72
CA ASN A 97 -9.53 -11.00 -0.83
C ASN A 97 -10.36 -9.88 -1.48
N LYS A 98 -11.59 -10.21 -1.89
CA LYS A 98 -12.48 -9.28 -2.60
C LYS A 98 -12.73 -7.98 -1.83
N ASP A 99 -13.00 -8.07 -0.53
CA ASP A 99 -13.34 -6.90 0.29
C ASP A 99 -12.13 -5.97 0.41
N CYS A 100 -10.94 -6.53 0.65
CA CYS A 100 -9.70 -5.77 0.72
C CYS A 100 -9.36 -5.11 -0.63
N ARG A 101 -9.54 -5.81 -1.77
CA ARG A 101 -9.32 -5.19 -3.09
C ARG A 101 -10.27 -4.03 -3.37
N LEU A 102 -11.53 -4.14 -2.95
CA LEU A 102 -12.51 -3.07 -3.11
C LEU A 102 -12.14 -1.85 -2.26
N THR A 103 -11.83 -2.07 -0.97
CA THR A 103 -11.35 -1.00 -0.08
C THR A 103 -10.09 -0.35 -0.63
N ALA A 104 -9.07 -1.16 -0.95
CA ALA A 104 -7.80 -0.69 -1.49
C ALA A 104 -7.99 0.14 -2.76
N ARG A 105 -8.80 -0.32 -3.71
CA ARG A 105 -9.09 0.43 -4.94
C ARG A 105 -9.78 1.76 -4.65
N ALA A 106 -10.69 1.80 -3.68
CA ALA A 106 -11.34 3.04 -3.26
C ALA A 106 -10.36 4.03 -2.62
N GLN A 107 -9.46 3.55 -1.75
CA GLN A 107 -8.45 4.39 -1.10
C GLN A 107 -7.39 4.88 -2.10
N LEU A 108 -6.88 4.01 -2.99
CA LEU A 108 -5.96 4.40 -4.06
C LEU A 108 -6.60 5.44 -4.99
N ARG A 109 -7.89 5.29 -5.30
CA ARG A 109 -8.62 6.30 -6.07
C ARG A 109 -8.65 7.64 -5.34
N ALA A 110 -9.06 7.67 -4.07
CA ALA A 110 -9.13 8.88 -3.28
C ALA A 110 -7.77 9.56 -3.14
N TYR A 111 -6.69 8.77 -2.99
CA TYR A 111 -5.32 9.26 -2.95
C TYR A 111 -4.88 9.93 -4.26
N LEU A 112 -5.30 9.38 -5.40
CA LEU A 112 -4.98 9.89 -6.74
C LEU A 112 -5.97 10.96 -7.23
N GLU A 113 -7.03 11.27 -6.49
CA GLU A 113 -7.97 12.32 -6.87
C GLU A 113 -7.35 13.69 -6.58
N PRO A 114 -7.35 14.63 -7.55
CA PRO A 114 -6.84 15.98 -7.32
C PRO A 114 -7.61 16.65 -6.19
N LEU A 115 -6.91 17.31 -5.26
CA LEU A 115 -7.51 18.12 -4.20
C LEU A 115 -8.49 19.20 -4.72
N SER A 116 -8.39 19.56 -6.01
CA SER A 116 -9.30 20.50 -6.67
C SER A 116 -10.70 19.94 -6.96
N MET A 117 -10.94 18.64 -6.81
CA MET A 117 -12.25 18.00 -7.00
C MET A 117 -12.93 17.56 -5.69
N ALA A 118 -12.30 17.81 -4.54
CA ALA A 118 -12.83 17.52 -3.20
C ALA A 118 -13.58 18.71 -2.55
N GLY A 119 -13.89 19.74 -3.35
CA GLY A 119 -14.62 20.95 -2.93
C GLY A 119 -16.10 20.91 -3.30
#